data_AF-A0A8T4THA4-F1
#
_entry.id   AF-A0A8T4THA4-F1
#
_cell.length_a   1.000
_cell.length_b   1.000
_cell.length_c   1.000
_cell.angle_alpha   90.00
_cell.angle_beta   90.00
_cell.angle_gamma   90.00
#
_symmetry.space_group_name_H-M   'P 1'
#
loop_
_entity.id
_entity.type
_entity.pdbx_description
1 polymer ?
#
loop_
_entity_poly.entity_id
_entity_poly.type
_entity_poly.pdbx_seq_one_letter_code
_entity_poly.pdbx_strand_id
1 'polypeptide(L)'
;MNKKIISLLIVIMFLSSDLAFAANSLLPIQQEDNQDLFGRELTGESIYVEVAGYEPTIVPASVLNDQNVPVYIYLKGTTLGGSIGSDLEQAPLYGLPKIKNMQVIPVGPGSQYVSGINYIKPLRSEYTSDNRFYNLGYLIVNLKKITNNNDLPDMIDLNLSARIEFELDNAFGDFGAQDLVLGENLNEEQWKTNPTGSFWGRSGYIRVEKIDNGKAVIVVYDGFLRPVSKFTLDEDDESYPILLRYGETLQNNRFRVMLNKITTYQDKAEIEIVRDGKIETKWIVEGSPIYYGSSWVVKDIRKEFAGNQLYEIVDLEDNKGNVNTLYRTYGSKGVTVALP
;
A
#
# COMPACT_ATOMS: atom_id res chain seq x y z
N MET A 1 43.07 -35.11 -8.41
CA MET A 1 42.63 -33.72 -8.18
C MET A 1 41.18 -33.77 -7.72
N ASN A 2 40.92 -33.68 -6.41
CA ASN A 2 39.60 -33.91 -5.84
C ASN A 2 38.73 -32.66 -6.05
N LYS A 3 37.78 -32.74 -6.99
CA LYS A 3 36.79 -31.68 -7.21
C LYS A 3 35.75 -31.78 -6.10
N LYS A 4 35.85 -30.89 -5.10
CA LYS A 4 34.80 -30.70 -4.10
C LYS A 4 33.72 -29.78 -4.67
N ILE A 5 32.47 -30.18 -4.48
CA ILE A 5 31.27 -29.48 -4.95
C ILE A 5 30.61 -28.87 -3.72
N ILE A 6 30.33 -27.57 -3.76
CA ILE A 6 29.70 -26.84 -2.65
C ILE A 6 28.25 -26.58 -3.03
N SER A 7 27.32 -27.03 -2.18
CA SER A 7 25.88 -26.82 -2.36
C SER A 7 25.43 -25.65 -1.49
N LEU A 8 24.66 -24.73 -2.06
CA LEU A 8 24.03 -23.66 -1.31
C LEU A 8 22.60 -24.09 -0.95
N LEU A 9 22.19 -23.93 0.30
CA LEU A 9 20.79 -24.08 0.72
C LEU A 9 20.41 -22.77 1.41
N ILE A 10 19.44 -22.06 0.84
CA ILE A 10 18.94 -20.80 1.40
C ILE A 10 17.53 -21.06 1.91
N VAL A 11 17.37 -21.12 3.23
CA VAL A 11 16.06 -21.14 3.88
C VAL A 11 15.85 -19.76 4.47
N ILE A 12 15.01 -18.95 3.82
CA ILE A 12 14.59 -17.68 4.40
C ILE A 12 13.26 -17.92 5.10
N MET A 13 13.28 -17.90 6.42
CA MET A 13 12.09 -17.99 7.26
C MET A 13 11.80 -16.61 7.84
N PHE A 14 10.72 -15.99 7.38
CA PHE A 14 10.17 -14.80 8.04
C PHE A 14 9.02 -15.23 8.94
N LEU A 15 9.25 -15.15 10.25
CA LEU A 15 8.18 -15.09 11.24
C LEU A 15 8.08 -13.64 11.68
N SER A 16 7.13 -12.89 11.11
CA SER A 16 6.51 -11.80 11.85
C SER A 16 5.14 -12.31 12.31
N SER A 17 5.07 -12.81 13.53
CA SER A 17 3.82 -12.88 14.29
C SER A 17 4.19 -12.40 15.69
N ASP A 18 3.40 -11.53 16.30
CA ASP A 18 2.39 -12.09 17.20
C ASP A 18 0.98 -12.18 16.61
N LEU A 19 0.50 -13.43 16.53
CA LEU A 19 -0.92 -13.73 16.44
C LEU A 19 -1.55 -13.34 17.79
N ALA A 20 -2.02 -12.10 17.92
CA ALA A 20 -2.98 -11.77 18.96
C ALA A 20 -4.32 -12.40 18.57
N PHE A 21 -4.48 -13.69 18.86
CA PHE A 21 -5.81 -14.26 19.03
C PHE A 21 -6.53 -13.43 20.09
N ALA A 22 -7.64 -12.83 19.70
CA ALA A 22 -8.54 -12.15 20.60
C ALA A 22 -8.99 -13.11 21.72
N ALA A 23 -8.36 -13.00 22.88
CA ALA A 23 -8.86 -13.53 24.14
C ALA A 23 -9.00 -12.35 25.10
N ASN A 24 -10.18 -11.72 25.09
CA ASN A 24 -10.78 -10.91 26.15
C ASN A 24 -9.82 -10.47 27.27
N SER A 25 -9.12 -9.34 27.11
CA SER A 25 -8.56 -8.63 28.26
C SER A 25 -8.89 -7.15 28.18
N LEU A 26 -9.82 -6.74 29.04
CA LEU A 26 -10.22 -5.36 29.32
C LEU A 26 -9.12 -4.57 30.06
N LEU A 27 -7.87 -4.65 29.60
CA LEU A 27 -6.78 -3.85 30.14
C LEU A 27 -6.15 -3.02 29.01
N PRO A 28 -5.80 -1.75 29.28
CA PRO A 28 -5.10 -0.92 28.30
C PRO A 28 -3.75 -1.58 27.99
N ILE A 29 -3.55 -1.90 26.71
CA ILE A 29 -2.30 -2.41 26.16
C ILE A 29 -1.19 -1.41 26.54
N GLN A 30 -0.23 -1.84 27.36
CA GLN A 30 0.94 -1.05 27.70
C GLN A 30 1.85 -0.96 26.45
N GLN A 31 2.33 0.24 26.16
CA GLN A 31 3.06 0.61 24.94
C GLN A 31 4.43 -0.09 24.73
N GLU A 32 4.86 -0.99 25.61
CA GLU A 32 6.22 -1.53 25.60
C GLU A 32 6.42 -2.80 24.74
N ASP A 33 5.35 -3.52 24.35
CA ASP A 33 5.48 -4.81 23.65
C ASP A 33 5.36 -4.75 22.10
N ASN A 34 5.20 -3.56 21.49
CA ASN A 34 4.97 -3.40 20.04
C ASN A 34 6.20 -2.84 19.27
N GLN A 35 7.42 -3.14 19.71
CA GLN A 35 8.64 -2.66 19.05
C GLN A 35 9.42 -3.81 18.38
N ASP A 36 9.82 -3.62 17.12
CA ASP A 36 10.75 -4.53 16.44
C ASP A 36 12.15 -4.50 17.09
N LEU A 37 13.05 -5.39 16.66
CA LEU A 37 14.49 -5.39 17.00
C LEU A 37 15.21 -4.05 16.73
N PHE A 38 14.53 -3.09 16.10
CA PHE A 38 15.02 -1.77 15.74
C PHE A 38 14.26 -0.63 16.44
N GLY A 39 13.45 -0.93 17.46
CA GLY A 39 12.78 0.05 18.31
C GLY A 39 11.61 0.79 17.65
N ARG A 40 10.96 0.18 16.64
CA ARG A 40 9.88 0.82 15.87
C ARG A 40 8.56 0.10 15.99
N GLU A 41 7.48 0.88 16.00
CA GLU A 41 6.10 0.42 16.09
C GLU A 41 5.76 -0.50 14.89
N LEU A 42 5.42 -1.76 15.19
CA LEU A 42 5.10 -2.76 14.19
C LEU A 42 3.78 -2.42 13.48
N THR A 43 3.83 -2.23 12.16
CA THR A 43 2.61 -2.22 11.34
C THR A 43 2.10 -3.65 11.32
N GLY A 44 1.04 -3.94 12.05
CA GLY A 44 0.60 -5.32 12.28
C GLY A 44 -0.13 -5.99 11.11
N GLU A 45 0.45 -5.87 9.93
CA GLU A 45 0.19 -6.71 8.78
C GLU A 45 1.46 -7.46 8.45
N SER A 46 1.33 -8.78 8.33
CA SER A 46 2.46 -9.64 8.04
C SER A 46 2.49 -9.95 6.55
N ILE A 47 3.60 -9.58 5.93
CA ILE A 47 3.93 -9.97 4.57
C ILE A 47 4.81 -11.20 4.68
N TYR A 48 4.33 -12.30 4.12
CA TYR A 48 5.10 -13.51 3.97
C TYR A 48 5.99 -13.35 2.73
N VAL A 49 7.30 -13.42 2.92
CA VAL A 49 8.28 -13.42 1.82
C VAL A 49 8.89 -14.80 1.71
N GLU A 50 9.06 -15.29 0.50
CA GLU A 50 9.59 -16.60 0.19
C GLU A 50 10.68 -16.48 -0.88
N VAL A 51 11.71 -17.31 -0.76
CA VAL A 51 12.67 -17.54 -1.85
C VAL A 51 12.01 -18.44 -2.88
N ALA A 52 11.70 -17.87 -4.04
CA ALA A 52 11.17 -18.63 -5.17
C ALA A 52 12.25 -19.56 -5.78
N GLY A 53 13.52 -19.17 -5.69
CA GLY A 53 14.66 -19.94 -6.15
C GLY A 53 15.96 -19.14 -6.05
N TYR A 54 17.09 -19.79 -6.31
CA TYR A 54 18.39 -19.13 -6.38
C TYR A 54 19.31 -19.78 -7.40
N GLU A 55 20.20 -18.97 -7.98
CA GLU A 55 21.15 -19.38 -9.00
C GLU A 55 22.51 -18.70 -8.82
N PRO A 56 23.64 -19.41 -8.92
CA PRO A 56 23.72 -20.86 -9.07
C PRO A 56 23.44 -21.61 -7.75
N THR A 57 22.87 -22.80 -7.83
CA THR A 57 22.67 -23.69 -6.67
C THR A 57 23.95 -24.39 -6.22
N ILE A 58 24.89 -24.53 -7.14
CA ILE A 58 26.17 -25.21 -6.94
C ILE A 58 27.29 -24.28 -7.39
N VAL A 59 28.26 -24.07 -6.50
CA VAL A 59 29.45 -23.27 -6.82
C VAL A 59 30.68 -24.17 -6.75
N PRO A 60 31.45 -24.31 -7.85
CA PRO A 60 32.70 -25.05 -7.80
C PRO A 60 33.69 -24.36 -6.88
N ALA A 61 34.38 -25.14 -6.03
CA ALA A 61 35.38 -24.62 -5.09
C ALA A 61 36.46 -23.76 -5.76
N SER A 62 36.88 -24.12 -6.98
CA SER A 62 37.85 -23.31 -7.74
C SER A 62 37.37 -21.88 -7.99
N VAL A 63 36.07 -21.68 -8.23
CA VAL A 63 35.52 -20.35 -8.51
C VAL A 63 35.53 -19.49 -7.25
N LEU A 64 35.13 -20.04 -6.09
CA LEU A 64 35.20 -19.36 -4.79
C LEU A 64 36.64 -19.09 -4.33
N ASN A 65 37.60 -19.90 -4.78
CA ASN A 65 39.01 -19.70 -4.49
C ASN A 65 39.65 -18.58 -5.29
N ASP A 66 39.10 -18.26 -6.46
CA ASP A 66 39.69 -17.30 -7.40
C ASP A 66 39.04 -15.91 -7.25
N GLN A 67 37.72 -15.87 -7.06
CA GLN A 67 36.92 -14.64 -7.09
C GLN A 67 35.69 -14.67 -6.19
N ASN A 68 35.08 -13.50 -5.98
CA ASN A 68 33.75 -13.41 -5.38
C ASN A 68 32.71 -13.96 -6.37
N VAL A 69 31.67 -14.62 -5.85
CA VAL A 69 30.65 -15.27 -6.69
C VAL A 69 29.28 -14.65 -6.42
N PRO A 70 28.62 -14.04 -7.43
CA PRO A 70 27.27 -13.57 -7.26
C PRO A 70 26.28 -14.74 -7.27
N VAL A 71 25.39 -14.76 -6.28
CA VAL A 71 24.23 -15.63 -6.21
C VAL A 71 22.98 -14.77 -6.32
N TYR A 72 22.15 -15.07 -7.30
CA TYR A 72 20.85 -14.45 -7.51
C TYR A 72 19.80 -15.19 -6.70
N ILE A 73 19.02 -14.49 -5.89
CA ILE A 73 17.94 -15.06 -5.07
C ILE A 73 16.64 -14.40 -5.48
N TYR A 74 15.74 -15.16 -6.11
CA TYR A 74 14.44 -14.67 -6.55
C TYR A 74 13.46 -14.65 -5.38
N LEU A 75 12.80 -13.50 -5.17
CA LEU A 75 11.89 -13.28 -4.06
C LEU A 75 10.44 -13.21 -4.56
N LYS A 76 9.55 -13.88 -3.85
CA LYS A 76 8.10 -13.74 -4.00
C LYS A 76 7.48 -13.49 -2.62
N GLY A 77 6.28 -12.94 -2.56
CA GLY A 77 5.60 -12.78 -1.28
C GLY A 77 4.10 -12.72 -1.38
N THR A 78 3.42 -12.81 -0.24
CA THR A 78 1.96 -12.70 -0.10
C THR A 78 1.62 -11.99 1.20
N THR A 79 0.42 -11.42 1.28
CA THR A 79 -0.16 -10.98 2.55
C THR A 79 -0.76 -12.19 3.27
N LEU A 80 -0.72 -12.23 4.61
CA LEU A 80 -1.33 -13.34 5.37
C LEU A 80 -2.83 -13.52 5.07
N GLY A 81 -3.55 -12.43 4.78
CA GLY A 81 -4.97 -12.48 4.38
C GLY A 81 -5.23 -13.27 3.09
N GLY A 82 -4.27 -13.34 2.16
CA GLY A 82 -4.39 -14.18 0.96
C GLY A 82 -4.06 -15.67 1.17
N SER A 83 -3.46 -16.03 2.31
CA SER A 83 -2.99 -17.39 2.59
C SER A 83 -3.97 -18.24 3.42
N ILE A 84 -4.76 -17.59 4.27
CA ILE A 84 -5.82 -18.23 5.06
C ILE A 84 -7.10 -18.00 4.27
N GLY A 85 -7.53 -19.02 3.51
CA GLY A 85 -8.61 -19.08 2.48
C GLY A 85 -9.98 -18.45 2.77
N SER A 86 -10.01 -17.28 3.38
CA SER A 86 -11.09 -16.30 3.35
C SER A 86 -11.00 -15.59 2.01
N ASP A 87 -12.16 -15.27 1.45
CA ASP A 87 -12.24 -14.54 0.19
C ASP A 87 -11.29 -13.34 0.25
N LEU A 88 -10.53 -13.15 -0.84
CA LEU A 88 -9.62 -12.03 -1.07
C LEU A 88 -10.29 -10.65 -0.90
N GLU A 89 -11.58 -10.60 -0.57
CA GLU A 89 -12.41 -9.45 -0.22
C GLU A 89 -12.33 -9.05 1.26
N GLN A 90 -11.57 -9.73 2.14
CA GLN A 90 -11.41 -9.34 3.56
C GLN A 90 -9.95 -9.06 4.02
N ALA A 91 -8.96 -9.19 3.14
CA ALA A 91 -7.56 -8.91 3.49
C ALA A 91 -7.29 -7.39 3.47
N PRO A 92 -6.90 -6.76 4.59
CA PRO A 92 -6.77 -5.31 4.69
C PRO A 92 -5.73 -4.70 3.73
N LEU A 93 -4.76 -5.47 3.23
CA LEU A 93 -4.00 -5.10 2.05
C LEU A 93 -4.48 -5.87 0.84
N TYR A 94 -5.41 -5.27 0.09
CA TYR A 94 -5.87 -5.79 -1.20
C TYR A 94 -4.85 -5.53 -2.31
N GLY A 95 -3.64 -6.09 -2.16
CA GLY A 95 -2.47 -5.88 -3.01
C GLY A 95 -1.24 -5.59 -2.16
N LEU A 96 -0.06 -6.11 -2.54
CA LEU A 96 1.16 -5.68 -1.87
C LEU A 96 1.47 -4.22 -2.26
N PRO A 97 1.60 -3.31 -1.29
CA PRO A 97 2.00 -1.95 -1.59
C PRO A 97 3.37 -1.96 -2.25
N LYS A 98 3.63 -0.94 -3.07
CA LYS A 98 4.88 -0.84 -3.82
C LYS A 98 6.05 -0.76 -2.82
N ILE A 99 7.06 -1.61 -3.02
CA ILE A 99 8.27 -1.56 -2.21
C ILE A 99 9.01 -0.26 -2.53
N LYS A 100 9.11 0.63 -1.55
CA LYS A 100 9.91 1.85 -1.59
C LYS A 100 11.38 1.51 -1.47
N ASN A 101 11.71 0.65 -0.51
CA ASN A 101 13.07 0.27 -0.19
C ASN A 101 13.10 -1.12 0.46
N MET A 102 14.19 -1.87 0.24
CA MET A 102 14.45 -3.12 0.95
C MET A 102 15.92 -3.16 1.35
N GLN A 103 16.16 -3.30 2.65
CA GLN A 103 17.48 -3.50 3.20
C GLN A 103 17.59 -4.94 3.69
N VAL A 104 18.57 -5.68 3.17
CA VAL A 104 18.81 -7.07 3.55
C VAL A 104 20.17 -7.20 4.19
N ILE A 105 20.23 -7.88 5.33
CA ILE A 105 21.46 -8.17 6.05
C ILE A 105 21.60 -9.68 6.25
N PRO A 106 22.81 -10.25 6.10
CA PRO A 106 23.04 -11.63 6.45
C PRO A 106 23.11 -11.78 7.97
N VAL A 107 22.53 -12.86 8.50
CA VAL A 107 22.51 -13.17 9.93
C VAL A 107 23.03 -14.58 10.18
N GLY A 108 23.58 -14.81 11.37
CA GLY A 108 24.11 -16.12 11.76
C GLY A 108 25.46 -16.48 11.11
N PRO A 109 25.90 -17.74 11.26
CA PRO A 109 27.26 -18.17 10.90
C PRO A 109 27.60 -18.05 9.40
N GLY A 110 26.61 -18.13 8.51
CA GLY A 110 26.80 -17.99 7.07
C GLY A 110 27.20 -16.58 6.62
N SER A 111 26.96 -15.57 7.48
CA SER A 111 27.25 -14.15 7.16
C SER A 111 28.72 -13.88 6.84
N GLN A 112 29.65 -14.65 7.41
CA GLN A 112 31.09 -14.52 7.16
C GLN A 112 31.48 -14.79 5.69
N TYR A 113 30.64 -15.54 4.97
CA TYR A 113 30.85 -15.88 3.56
C TYR A 113 30.23 -14.84 2.61
N VAL A 114 29.58 -13.79 3.12
CA VAL A 114 28.94 -12.76 2.30
C VAL A 114 29.76 -11.47 2.32
N SER A 115 30.06 -10.95 1.14
CA SER A 115 30.78 -9.69 0.95
C SER A 115 29.85 -8.49 0.68
N GLY A 116 28.61 -8.74 0.27
CA GLY A 116 27.60 -7.71 0.07
C GLY A 116 26.30 -8.27 -0.49
N ILE A 117 25.21 -7.53 -0.31
CA ILE A 117 23.87 -7.87 -0.81
C ILE A 117 23.29 -6.64 -1.49
N ASN A 118 22.79 -6.80 -2.71
CA ASN A 118 22.05 -5.76 -3.42
C ASN A 118 20.66 -6.25 -3.76
N TYR A 119 19.65 -5.42 -3.52
CA TYR A 119 18.27 -5.70 -3.92
C TYR A 119 17.95 -5.02 -5.25
N ILE A 120 17.33 -5.77 -6.17
CA ILE A 120 16.84 -5.26 -7.45
C ILE A 120 15.33 -5.43 -7.51
N LYS A 121 14.62 -4.31 -7.58
CA LYS A 121 13.16 -4.26 -7.72
C LYS A 121 12.71 -4.76 -9.11
N PRO A 122 11.50 -5.34 -9.24
CA PRO A 122 10.97 -5.77 -10.53
C PRO A 122 10.80 -4.59 -11.51
N LEU A 123 11.06 -4.84 -12.80
CA LEU A 123 11.07 -3.82 -13.87
C LEU A 123 9.68 -3.29 -14.25
N ARG A 124 8.65 -4.12 -14.10
CA ARG A 124 7.25 -3.76 -14.25
C ARG A 124 6.58 -4.09 -12.93
N SER A 125 5.74 -3.19 -12.42
CA SER A 125 4.85 -3.46 -11.28
C SER A 125 3.82 -4.57 -11.58
N GLU A 126 3.93 -5.22 -12.74
CA GLU A 126 3.19 -6.42 -13.13
C GLU A 126 3.67 -7.57 -12.24
N TYR A 127 3.00 -7.69 -11.10
CA TYR A 127 2.98 -8.90 -10.32
C TYR A 127 2.44 -10.01 -11.22
N THR A 128 3.31 -10.87 -11.74
CA THR A 128 2.89 -12.17 -12.29
C THR A 128 2.26 -12.95 -11.15
N SER A 129 0.95 -12.76 -11.02
CA SER A 129 0.08 -13.44 -10.09
C SER A 129 -0.10 -14.86 -10.59
N ASP A 130 0.62 -15.81 -9.99
CA ASP A 130 0.10 -17.17 -9.90
C ASP A 130 -0.89 -17.22 -8.73
N ASN A 131 -1.95 -16.41 -8.86
CA ASN A 131 -3.10 -16.14 -7.96
C ASN A 131 -2.87 -15.90 -6.45
N ARG A 132 -1.63 -15.98 -5.94
CA ARG A 132 -1.33 -15.87 -4.50
C ARG A 132 -0.01 -15.21 -4.17
N PHE A 133 0.94 -15.19 -5.11
CA PHE A 133 2.26 -14.65 -4.85
C PHE A 133 2.57 -13.48 -5.80
N TYR A 134 3.12 -12.43 -5.21
CA TYR A 134 3.61 -11.24 -5.88
C TYR A 134 5.11 -11.36 -6.10
N ASN A 135 5.59 -10.98 -7.28
CA ASN A 135 7.02 -10.89 -7.56
C ASN A 135 7.63 -9.72 -6.77
N LEU A 136 8.58 -10.01 -5.89
CA LEU A 136 9.26 -9.00 -5.07
C LEU A 136 10.61 -8.59 -5.66
N GLY A 137 11.01 -9.12 -6.83
CA GLY A 137 12.32 -8.89 -7.43
C GLY A 137 13.33 -9.94 -7.01
N TYR A 138 14.60 -9.57 -6.93
CA TYR A 138 15.67 -10.50 -6.57
C TYR A 138 16.81 -9.82 -5.81
N LEU A 139 17.56 -10.64 -5.07
CA LEU A 139 18.80 -10.25 -4.40
C LEU A 139 20.00 -10.71 -5.21
N ILE A 140 21.07 -9.92 -5.21
CA ILE A 140 22.40 -10.30 -5.65
C ILE A 140 23.26 -10.41 -4.39
N VAL A 141 23.49 -11.63 -3.92
CA VAL A 141 24.34 -11.93 -2.78
C VAL A 141 25.72 -12.29 -3.28
N ASN A 142 26.72 -11.48 -2.96
CA ASN A 142 28.10 -11.73 -3.36
C ASN A 142 28.80 -12.60 -2.31
N LEU A 143 29.02 -13.87 -2.62
CA LEU A 143 29.86 -14.75 -1.80
C LEU A 143 31.32 -14.30 -1.87
N LYS A 144 31.95 -14.20 -0.71
CA LYS A 144 33.35 -13.79 -0.54
C LYS A 144 34.27 -14.89 -1.03
N LYS A 145 35.35 -14.48 -1.69
CA LYS A 145 36.49 -15.35 -2.02
C LYS A 145 37.08 -16.02 -0.77
N ILE A 146 37.25 -17.34 -0.79
CA ILE A 146 37.85 -18.13 0.29
C ILE A 146 39.18 -18.67 -0.20
N THR A 147 40.30 -18.12 0.27
CA THR A 147 41.63 -18.50 -0.27
C THR A 147 42.21 -19.76 0.37
N ASN A 148 41.79 -20.06 1.61
CA ASN A 148 42.26 -21.22 2.34
C ASN A 148 41.32 -22.41 2.10
N ASN A 149 41.84 -23.47 1.48
CA ASN A 149 41.04 -24.67 1.18
C ASN A 149 40.46 -25.37 2.41
N ASN A 150 41.07 -25.21 3.59
CA ASN A 150 40.55 -25.78 4.82
C ASN A 150 39.32 -25.03 5.36
N ASP A 151 39.12 -23.79 4.90
CA ASP A 151 38.02 -22.92 5.30
C ASP A 151 36.85 -22.99 4.30
N LEU A 152 36.95 -23.84 3.26
CA LEU A 152 35.86 -24.09 2.31
C LEU A 152 34.84 -25.04 2.92
N PRO A 153 33.62 -24.57 3.22
CA PRO A 153 32.56 -25.46 3.66
C PRO A 153 32.01 -26.26 2.47
N ASP A 154 31.54 -27.48 2.72
CA ASP A 154 30.80 -28.25 1.71
C ASP A 154 29.38 -27.69 1.47
N MET A 155 28.84 -26.94 2.45
CA MET A 155 27.56 -26.24 2.37
C MET A 155 27.64 -24.86 3.02
N ILE A 156 27.15 -23.84 2.31
CA ILE A 156 26.95 -22.51 2.89
C ILE A 156 25.47 -22.41 3.25
N ASP A 157 25.19 -22.32 4.55
CA ASP A 157 23.85 -22.06 5.07
C ASP A 157 23.72 -20.57 5.34
N LEU A 158 22.87 -19.89 4.56
CA LEU A 158 22.73 -18.44 4.60
C LEU A 158 21.34 -18.02 5.08
N ASN A 159 21.31 -17.47 6.28
CA ASN A 159 20.13 -16.80 6.82
C ASN A 159 20.19 -15.31 6.51
N LEU A 160 19.09 -14.76 6.02
CA LEU A 160 18.95 -13.33 5.69
C LEU A 160 17.82 -12.72 6.50
N SER A 161 18.04 -11.51 7.00
CA SER A 161 17.00 -10.67 7.58
C SER A 161 16.76 -9.47 6.67
N ALA A 162 15.50 -9.18 6.39
CA ALA A 162 15.10 -8.10 5.48
C ALA A 162 14.21 -7.10 6.21
N ARG A 163 14.50 -5.82 6.02
CA ARG A 163 13.63 -4.70 6.33
C ARG A 163 13.04 -4.20 5.02
N ILE A 164 11.72 -4.24 4.91
CA ILE A 164 10.99 -3.81 3.72
C ILE A 164 10.20 -2.56 4.09
N GLU A 165 10.36 -1.51 3.30
CA GLU A 165 9.62 -0.26 3.43
C GLU A 165 8.67 -0.13 2.25
N PHE A 166 7.41 0.13 2.55
CA PHE A 166 6.34 0.24 1.57
C PHE A 166 5.96 1.69 1.34
N GLU A 167 5.56 1.99 0.10
CA GLU A 167 4.93 3.24 -0.29
C GLU A 167 3.42 3.08 -0.10
N LEU A 168 2.91 3.56 1.04
CA LEU A 168 1.48 3.46 1.40
C LEU A 168 0.64 4.60 0.83
N ASP A 169 1.28 5.70 0.45
CA ASP A 169 0.60 6.93 -0.02
C ASP A 169 -0.19 6.69 -1.32
N ASN A 170 0.19 5.68 -2.10
CA ASN A 170 -0.39 5.35 -3.41
C ASN A 170 -1.05 3.95 -3.46
N ALA A 171 -1.34 3.34 -2.30
CA ALA A 171 -2.03 2.06 -2.26
C ALA A 171 -3.46 2.22 -2.80
N PHE A 172 -3.82 1.42 -3.81
CA PHE A 172 -5.10 1.49 -4.49
C PHE A 172 -6.16 0.68 -3.72
N GLY A 173 -7.30 1.30 -3.41
CA GLY A 173 -8.43 0.68 -2.69
C GLY A 173 -8.74 1.32 -1.33
N ASP A 174 -9.28 0.52 -0.42
CA ASP A 174 -9.72 0.93 0.93
C ASP A 174 -8.59 1.33 1.88
N PHE A 175 -7.34 1.48 1.44
CA PHE A 175 -6.23 1.80 2.33
C PHE A 175 -5.22 2.70 1.63
N GLY A 176 -4.87 3.82 2.28
CA GLY A 176 -4.01 4.87 1.71
C GLY A 176 -4.62 6.27 1.84
N ALA A 177 -3.99 7.26 1.19
CA ALA A 177 -4.51 8.62 1.09
C ALA A 177 -5.72 8.64 0.15
N GLN A 178 -6.83 9.24 0.60
CA GLN A 178 -8.07 9.32 -0.15
C GLN A 178 -8.55 10.77 -0.19
N ASP A 179 -8.80 11.30 -1.39
CA ASP A 179 -9.46 12.59 -1.55
C ASP A 179 -10.98 12.41 -1.47
N LEU A 180 -11.61 13.15 -0.55
CA LEU A 180 -13.05 13.16 -0.37
C LEU A 180 -13.62 14.53 -0.74
N VAL A 181 -14.72 14.54 -1.51
CA VAL A 181 -15.49 15.74 -1.80
C VAL A 181 -16.72 15.76 -0.90
N LEU A 182 -16.71 16.64 0.11
CA LEU A 182 -17.74 16.71 1.15
C LEU A 182 -18.42 18.08 1.16
N GLY A 183 -19.73 18.07 1.33
CA GLY A 183 -20.51 19.29 1.60
C GLY A 183 -20.75 19.48 3.09
N GLU A 184 -21.09 20.71 3.50
CA GLU A 184 -21.55 21.00 4.85
C GLU A 184 -22.77 20.17 5.23
N ASN A 185 -22.75 19.64 6.45
CA ASN A 185 -23.91 19.00 7.04
C ASN A 185 -24.06 19.41 8.52
N LEU A 186 -24.95 20.37 8.76
CA LEU A 186 -25.22 20.95 10.07
C LEU A 186 -25.98 19.98 11.01
N ASN A 187 -26.66 18.97 10.47
CA ASN A 187 -27.52 18.06 11.25
C ASN A 187 -26.92 16.65 11.32
N GLU A 188 -26.20 16.38 12.40
CA GLU A 188 -25.53 15.09 12.63
C GLU A 188 -26.49 13.89 12.56
N GLU A 189 -27.67 14.00 13.16
CA GLU A 189 -28.62 12.87 13.23
C GLU A 189 -29.18 12.55 11.84
N GLN A 190 -29.48 13.57 11.04
CA GLN A 190 -29.86 13.37 9.64
C GLN A 190 -28.71 12.75 8.84
N TRP A 191 -27.48 13.22 9.03
CA TRP A 191 -26.31 12.67 8.35
C TRP A 191 -26.10 11.18 8.69
N LYS A 192 -26.25 10.78 9.96
CA LYS A 192 -26.11 9.38 10.39
C LYS A 192 -27.09 8.42 9.71
N THR A 193 -28.24 8.90 9.21
CA THR A 193 -29.20 8.04 8.49
C THR A 193 -28.69 7.60 7.13
N ASN A 194 -27.84 8.40 6.48
CA ASN A 194 -27.20 8.10 5.21
C ASN A 194 -25.80 8.75 5.18
N PRO A 195 -24.83 8.19 5.93
CA PRO A 195 -23.56 8.84 6.16
C PRO A 195 -22.74 8.88 4.86
N THR A 196 -22.22 10.05 4.57
CA THR A 196 -21.29 10.31 3.46
C THR A 196 -19.88 10.52 4.00
N GLY A 197 -18.87 10.48 3.13
CA GLY A 197 -17.47 10.65 3.54
C GLY A 197 -16.88 9.45 4.28
N SER A 198 -17.35 8.25 3.95
CA SER A 198 -16.70 7.02 4.39
C SER A 198 -15.29 6.94 3.81
N PHE A 199 -14.35 6.48 4.61
CA PHE A 199 -13.02 6.09 4.16
C PHE A 199 -12.73 4.66 4.63
N TRP A 200 -11.79 4.03 3.94
CA TRP A 200 -11.31 2.67 4.22
C TRP A 200 -12.42 1.63 4.41
N GLY A 201 -13.26 1.43 3.39
CA GLY A 201 -14.30 0.39 3.44
C GLY A 201 -15.33 0.60 4.55
N ARG A 202 -15.65 1.86 4.88
CA ARG A 202 -16.56 2.26 5.98
C ARG A 202 -16.00 2.02 7.38
N SER A 203 -14.69 1.84 7.51
CA SER A 203 -14.01 1.76 8.82
C SER A 203 -14.09 3.07 9.60
N GLY A 204 -14.21 4.20 8.89
CA GLY A 204 -14.49 5.51 9.48
C GLY A 204 -15.21 6.44 8.53
N TYR A 205 -15.65 7.57 9.06
CA TYR A 205 -16.35 8.61 8.31
C TYR A 205 -15.84 10.00 8.68
N ILE A 206 -15.81 10.90 7.70
CA ILE A 206 -15.50 12.32 7.90
C ILE A 206 -16.75 13.13 7.55
N ARG A 207 -17.15 14.03 8.45
CA ARG A 207 -18.23 15.00 8.24
C ARG A 207 -17.68 16.41 8.33
N VAL A 208 -18.03 17.24 7.35
CA VAL A 208 -17.86 18.69 7.45
C VAL A 208 -19.08 19.24 8.16
N GLU A 209 -18.92 19.65 9.42
CA GLU A 209 -20.02 20.20 10.21
C GLU A 209 -20.43 21.58 9.70
N LYS A 210 -19.45 22.45 9.45
CA LYS A 210 -19.66 23.83 9.03
C LYS A 210 -18.42 24.33 8.28
N ILE A 211 -18.60 25.18 7.27
CA ILE A 211 -17.54 25.98 6.66
C ILE A 211 -17.85 27.44 6.98
N ASP A 212 -16.86 28.16 7.50
CA ASP A 212 -17.01 29.56 7.87
C ASP A 212 -15.68 30.29 7.75
N ASN A 213 -15.69 31.49 7.17
CA ASN A 213 -14.50 32.34 7.00
C ASN A 213 -13.27 31.61 6.44
N GLY A 214 -13.46 30.74 5.42
CA GLY A 214 -12.37 29.99 4.80
C GLY A 214 -11.83 28.84 5.64
N LYS A 215 -12.52 28.43 6.71
CA LYS A 215 -12.18 27.30 7.57
C LYS A 215 -13.27 26.25 7.53
N ALA A 216 -12.90 24.97 7.64
CA ALA A 216 -13.85 23.88 7.81
C ALA A 216 -13.77 23.30 9.23
N VAL A 217 -14.93 23.15 9.88
CA VAL A 217 -15.07 22.38 11.12
C VAL A 217 -15.35 20.93 10.74
N ILE A 218 -14.41 20.05 11.06
CA ILE A 218 -14.43 18.66 10.66
C ILE A 218 -14.65 17.78 11.88
N VAL A 219 -15.53 16.79 11.74
CA VAL A 219 -15.77 15.74 12.73
C VAL A 219 -15.49 14.38 12.12
N VAL A 220 -14.64 13.61 12.79
CA VAL A 220 -14.28 12.25 12.41
C VAL A 220 -15.07 11.27 13.25
N TYR A 221 -15.60 10.23 12.62
CA TYR A 221 -16.36 9.15 13.24
C TYR A 221 -15.72 7.79 12.94
N ASP A 222 -15.94 6.83 13.83
CA ASP A 222 -15.61 5.43 13.56
C ASP A 222 -16.68 4.73 12.70
N GLY A 223 -16.45 3.47 12.35
CA GLY A 223 -17.37 2.65 11.56
C GLY A 223 -18.76 2.46 12.21
N PHE A 224 -18.86 2.66 13.52
CA PHE A 224 -20.11 2.64 14.28
C PHE A 224 -20.75 4.03 14.40
N LEU A 225 -20.26 5.02 13.65
CA LEU A 225 -20.72 6.41 13.65
C LEU A 225 -20.61 7.10 15.02
N ARG A 226 -19.63 6.69 15.84
CA ARG A 226 -19.30 7.40 17.09
C ARG A 226 -18.23 8.45 16.82
N PRO A 227 -18.37 9.68 17.34
CA PRO A 227 -17.37 10.73 17.12
C PRO A 227 -16.05 10.35 17.80
N VAL A 228 -14.97 10.45 17.04
CA VAL A 228 -13.59 10.15 17.44
C VAL A 228 -12.81 11.44 17.68
N SER A 229 -12.98 12.43 16.81
CA SER A 229 -12.22 13.67 16.84
C SER A 229 -13.00 14.82 16.21
N LYS A 230 -12.75 16.05 16.66
CA LYS A 230 -13.31 17.28 16.09
C LYS A 230 -12.26 18.38 16.11
N PHE A 231 -12.06 19.03 14.98
CA PHE A 231 -11.04 20.07 14.80
C PHE A 231 -11.44 21.02 13.67
N THR A 232 -10.73 22.14 13.57
CA THR A 232 -10.92 23.15 12.52
C THR A 232 -9.65 23.24 11.71
N LEU A 233 -9.76 23.23 10.37
CA LEU A 233 -8.63 23.40 9.46
C LEU A 233 -8.84 24.62 8.57
N ASP A 234 -7.77 25.35 8.28
CA ASP A 234 -7.67 26.26 7.12
C ASP A 234 -7.33 25.45 5.85
N GLU A 235 -7.46 26.06 4.67
CA GLU A 235 -6.94 25.44 3.44
C GLU A 235 -5.44 25.15 3.57
N ASP A 236 -5.01 24.01 3.03
CA ASP A 236 -3.66 23.43 3.12
C ASP A 236 -3.19 23.04 4.53
N ASP A 237 -4.04 23.15 5.57
CA ASP A 237 -3.73 22.67 6.91
C ASP A 237 -4.00 21.16 7.08
N GLU A 238 -3.24 20.56 7.99
CA GLU A 238 -3.39 19.17 8.42
C GLU A 238 -3.78 19.05 9.90
N SER A 239 -4.57 18.02 10.21
CA SER A 239 -4.87 17.64 11.58
C SER A 239 -3.65 17.03 12.30
N TYR A 240 -3.72 16.99 13.63
CA TYR A 240 -2.87 16.08 14.41
C TYR A 240 -3.18 14.61 14.06
N PRO A 241 -2.28 13.65 14.36
CA PRO A 241 -2.56 12.23 14.16
C PRO A 241 -3.77 11.76 14.98
N ILE A 242 -4.78 11.21 14.30
CA ILE A 242 -6.02 10.68 14.86
C ILE A 242 -5.94 9.17 14.91
N LEU A 243 -6.32 8.57 16.05
CA LEU A 243 -6.37 7.11 16.21
C LEU A 243 -7.80 6.59 16.07
N LEU A 244 -8.03 5.70 15.09
CA LEU A 244 -9.29 4.99 14.90
C LEU A 244 -9.34 3.73 15.76
N ARG A 245 -9.87 3.82 16.99
CA ARG A 245 -9.80 2.70 17.95
C ARG A 245 -10.59 1.44 17.56
N TYR A 246 -11.51 1.55 16.61
CA TYR A 246 -12.49 0.51 16.27
C TYR A 246 -12.53 0.19 14.77
N GLY A 247 -11.41 0.37 14.05
CA GLY A 247 -11.25 -0.19 12.71
C GLY A 247 -10.87 -1.66 12.84
N GLU A 248 -11.77 -2.57 12.46
CA GLU A 248 -11.60 -4.04 12.64
C GLU A 248 -10.42 -4.63 11.84
N THR A 249 -9.75 -3.83 11.01
CA THR A 249 -8.91 -4.31 9.92
C THR A 249 -7.46 -3.86 9.96
N LEU A 250 -7.08 -2.85 10.75
CA LEU A 250 -5.71 -2.33 10.76
C LEU A 250 -5.10 -2.25 12.15
N GLN A 251 -3.88 -2.77 12.28
CA GLN A 251 -3.10 -2.64 13.52
C GLN A 251 -2.42 -1.26 13.64
N ASN A 252 -2.35 -0.45 12.57
CA ASN A 252 -1.95 0.95 12.63
C ASN A 252 -3.08 1.87 12.16
N ASN A 253 -3.97 2.21 13.09
CA ASN A 253 -5.17 3.00 12.86
C ASN A 253 -4.95 4.52 12.96
N ARG A 254 -3.72 5.00 12.76
CA ARG A 254 -3.39 6.43 12.85
C ARG A 254 -3.44 7.08 11.47
N PHE A 255 -4.12 8.22 11.38
CA PHE A 255 -4.18 9.01 10.15
C PHE A 255 -4.25 10.50 10.44
N ARG A 256 -4.11 11.30 9.39
CA ARG A 256 -4.32 12.75 9.41
C ARG A 256 -5.38 13.12 8.37
N VAL A 257 -6.02 14.25 8.58
CA VAL A 257 -6.95 14.85 7.62
C VAL A 257 -6.34 16.16 7.15
N MET A 258 -6.21 16.32 5.83
CA MET A 258 -5.75 17.56 5.21
C MET A 258 -6.94 18.24 4.54
N LEU A 259 -7.07 19.57 4.71
CA LEU A 259 -8.07 20.34 3.99
C LEU A 259 -7.45 20.92 2.73
N ASN A 260 -7.60 20.22 1.61
CA ASN A 260 -6.98 20.65 0.34
C ASN A 260 -7.54 21.99 -0.17
N LYS A 261 -8.87 22.12 -0.20
CA LYS A 261 -9.54 23.29 -0.78
C LYS A 261 -10.98 23.42 -0.33
N ILE A 262 -11.44 24.65 -0.14
CA ILE A 262 -12.84 25.02 0.01
C ILE A 262 -13.28 25.68 -1.30
N THR A 263 -14.26 25.07 -1.95
CA THR A 263 -14.86 25.63 -3.16
C THR A 263 -16.32 25.98 -2.94
N THR A 264 -16.82 26.92 -3.74
CA THR A 264 -18.27 27.19 -3.81
C THR A 264 -18.96 26.09 -4.60
N TYR A 265 -20.30 26.18 -4.77
CA TYR A 265 -21.04 25.27 -5.65
C TYR A 265 -20.32 25.06 -6.99
N GLN A 266 -19.83 23.84 -7.20
CA GLN A 266 -19.19 23.38 -8.42
C GLN A 266 -19.94 22.16 -8.92
N ASP A 267 -19.93 21.98 -10.24
CA ASP A 267 -20.38 20.74 -10.83
C ASP A 267 -19.48 19.60 -10.37
N LYS A 268 -20.10 18.46 -10.06
CA LYS A 268 -19.41 17.23 -9.68
C LYS A 268 -19.86 16.11 -10.60
N ALA A 269 -18.93 15.23 -10.93
CA ALA A 269 -19.20 14.04 -11.72
C ALA A 269 -18.80 12.80 -10.92
N GLU A 270 -19.51 11.70 -11.16
CA GLU A 270 -19.16 10.40 -10.62
C GLU A 270 -18.48 9.59 -11.72
N ILE A 271 -17.22 9.23 -11.51
CA ILE A 271 -16.43 8.45 -12.46
C ILE A 271 -16.17 7.05 -11.92
N GLU A 272 -16.05 6.09 -12.82
CA GLU A 272 -15.58 4.75 -12.57
C GLU A 272 -14.14 4.64 -13.05
N ILE A 273 -13.22 4.32 -12.15
CA ILE A 273 -11.79 4.19 -12.43
C ILE A 273 -11.48 2.71 -12.54
N VAL A 274 -11.01 2.28 -13.72
CA VAL A 274 -10.57 0.90 -13.95
C VAL A 274 -9.06 0.83 -13.85
N ARG A 275 -8.55 0.14 -12.83
CA ARG A 275 -7.11 -0.08 -12.63
C ARG A 275 -6.88 -1.46 -12.02
N ASP A 276 -5.86 -2.17 -12.51
CA ASP A 276 -5.45 -3.48 -11.99
C ASP A 276 -6.62 -4.49 -11.92
N GLY A 277 -7.55 -4.43 -12.88
CA GLY A 277 -8.72 -5.31 -12.97
C GLY A 277 -9.88 -4.98 -12.01
N LYS A 278 -9.80 -3.86 -11.27
CA LYS A 278 -10.83 -3.39 -10.35
C LYS A 278 -11.50 -2.11 -10.85
N ILE A 279 -12.75 -1.91 -10.45
CA ILE A 279 -13.55 -0.73 -10.73
C ILE A 279 -13.82 0.00 -9.41
N GLU A 280 -13.37 1.24 -9.29
CA GLU A 280 -13.69 2.12 -8.16
C GLU A 280 -14.60 3.26 -8.64
N THR A 281 -15.62 3.62 -7.87
CA THR A 281 -16.48 4.76 -8.19
C THR A 281 -16.14 5.94 -7.29
N LYS A 282 -15.90 7.12 -7.86
CA LYS A 282 -15.49 8.31 -7.12
C LYS A 282 -16.18 9.57 -7.62
N TRP A 283 -16.57 10.44 -6.68
CA TRP A 283 -16.99 11.81 -6.99
C TRP A 283 -15.77 12.71 -7.19
N ILE A 284 -15.75 13.42 -8.31
CA ILE A 284 -14.69 14.35 -8.70
C ILE A 284 -15.25 15.74 -8.97
N VAL A 285 -14.39 16.75 -8.81
CA VAL A 285 -14.69 18.17 -9.06
C VAL A 285 -13.56 18.81 -9.86
N GLU A 286 -13.83 19.97 -10.47
CA GLU A 286 -12.81 20.74 -11.19
C GLU A 286 -11.56 21.01 -10.33
N GLY A 287 -10.38 20.80 -10.91
CA GLY A 287 -9.07 20.94 -10.26
C GLY A 287 -8.64 19.76 -9.40
N SER A 288 -9.49 18.75 -9.18
CA SER A 288 -9.11 17.55 -8.42
C SER A 288 -8.41 16.50 -9.30
N PRO A 289 -7.41 15.77 -8.78
CA PRO A 289 -6.90 14.59 -9.46
C PRO A 289 -7.96 13.48 -9.42
N ILE A 290 -8.04 12.67 -10.47
CA ILE A 290 -9.04 11.58 -10.54
C ILE A 290 -8.88 10.56 -9.39
N TYR A 291 -7.66 10.37 -8.91
CA TYR A 291 -7.32 9.65 -7.67
C TYR A 291 -6.02 10.23 -7.10
N TYR A 292 -5.74 9.98 -5.83
CA TYR A 292 -4.56 10.53 -5.16
C TYR A 292 -3.27 10.11 -5.90
N GLY A 293 -2.41 11.08 -6.24
CA GLY A 293 -1.18 10.83 -7.00
C GLY A 293 -1.37 10.66 -8.52
N SER A 294 -2.60 10.72 -9.05
CA SER A 294 -2.82 10.72 -10.51
C SER A 294 -2.22 11.96 -11.17
N SER A 295 -1.60 11.78 -12.34
CA SER A 295 -1.18 12.90 -13.19
C SER A 295 -2.34 13.55 -13.94
N TRP A 296 -3.51 12.90 -13.98
CA TRP A 296 -4.72 13.41 -14.64
C TRP A 296 -5.58 14.20 -13.65
N VAL A 297 -5.81 15.46 -13.98
CA VAL A 297 -6.60 16.41 -13.21
C VAL A 297 -7.86 16.77 -13.97
N VAL A 298 -8.97 16.92 -13.26
CA VAL A 298 -10.23 17.38 -13.85
C VAL A 298 -10.11 18.84 -14.26
N LYS A 299 -10.23 19.12 -15.55
CA LYS A 299 -10.15 20.46 -16.12
C LYS A 299 -11.51 21.15 -16.16
N ASP A 300 -12.55 20.44 -16.53
CA ASP A 300 -13.90 20.98 -16.66
C ASP A 300 -14.94 19.87 -16.51
N ILE A 301 -16.08 20.21 -15.91
CA ILE A 301 -17.26 19.35 -15.82
C ILE A 301 -18.44 20.17 -16.33
N ARG A 302 -19.04 19.75 -17.44
CA ARG A 302 -20.15 20.47 -18.07
C ARG A 302 -21.25 19.53 -18.54
N LYS A 303 -22.44 20.09 -18.73
CA LYS A 303 -23.60 19.37 -19.28
C LYS A 303 -23.96 19.93 -20.64
N GLU A 304 -24.10 19.05 -21.63
CA GLU A 304 -24.39 19.44 -23.01
C GLU A 304 -25.54 18.60 -23.58
N PHE A 305 -26.43 19.26 -24.32
CA PHE A 305 -27.48 18.54 -25.07
C PHE A 305 -26.94 18.16 -26.45
N ALA A 306 -26.97 16.85 -26.76
CA ALA A 306 -26.80 16.38 -28.13
C ALA A 306 -28.12 15.73 -28.59
N GLY A 307 -28.91 16.46 -29.39
CA GLY A 307 -30.27 16.07 -29.73
C GLY A 307 -31.20 16.13 -28.51
N ASN A 308 -31.88 15.02 -28.21
CA ASN A 308 -32.78 14.91 -27.04
C ASN A 308 -32.09 14.32 -25.80
N GLN A 309 -30.77 14.15 -25.84
CA GLN A 309 -30.01 13.47 -24.79
C GLN A 309 -29.08 14.48 -24.10
N LEU A 310 -29.16 14.53 -22.77
CA LEU A 310 -28.27 15.34 -21.95
C LEU A 310 -27.04 14.50 -21.62
N TYR A 311 -25.86 15.02 -21.95
CA TYR A 311 -24.58 14.42 -21.63
C TYR A 311 -23.92 15.18 -20.49
N GLU A 312 -23.26 14.44 -19.60
CA GLU A 312 -22.27 14.98 -18.66
C GLU A 312 -20.89 14.71 -19.25
N ILE A 313 -20.12 15.78 -19.45
CA ILE A 313 -18.82 15.76 -20.11
C ILE A 313 -17.78 16.15 -19.06
N VAL A 314 -16.74 15.32 -18.93
CA VAL A 314 -15.61 15.56 -18.03
C VAL A 314 -14.33 15.64 -18.85
N ASP A 315 -13.71 16.82 -18.89
CA ASP A 315 -12.39 16.97 -19.49
C ASP A 315 -11.31 16.75 -18.44
N LEU A 316 -10.36 15.87 -18.74
CA LEU A 316 -9.18 15.60 -17.93
C LEU A 316 -7.95 16.15 -18.64
N GLU A 317 -7.01 16.73 -17.90
CA GLU A 317 -5.73 17.22 -18.41
C GLU A 317 -4.56 16.61 -17.63
N ASP A 318 -3.52 16.15 -18.33
CA ASP A 318 -2.29 15.67 -17.71
C ASP A 318 -1.22 16.77 -17.58
N ASN A 319 -0.13 16.47 -16.88
CA ASN A 319 0.99 17.40 -16.69
C ASN A 319 1.77 17.75 -17.97
N LYS A 320 1.44 17.16 -19.11
CA LYS A 320 2.02 17.47 -20.43
C LYS A 320 1.04 18.27 -21.30
N GLY A 321 -0.14 18.60 -20.79
CA GLY A 321 -1.20 19.30 -21.51
C GLY A 321 -2.01 18.39 -22.44
N ASN A 322 -1.91 17.06 -22.31
CA ASN A 322 -2.79 16.15 -23.04
C ASN A 322 -4.18 16.19 -22.42
N VAL A 323 -5.21 16.24 -23.26
CA VAL A 323 -6.60 16.29 -22.82
C VAL A 323 -7.30 14.98 -23.17
N ASN A 324 -8.07 14.44 -22.23
CA ASN A 324 -8.94 13.29 -22.42
C ASN A 324 -10.36 13.64 -21.98
N THR A 325 -11.35 13.43 -22.85
CA THR A 325 -12.74 13.78 -22.59
C THR A 325 -13.58 12.55 -22.36
N LEU A 326 -14.27 12.51 -21.22
CA LEU A 326 -15.20 11.46 -20.85
C LEU A 326 -16.64 11.91 -21.07
N TYR A 327 -17.49 10.98 -21.53
CA TYR A 327 -18.90 11.26 -21.81
C TYR A 327 -19.80 10.28 -21.05
N ARG A 328 -20.80 10.83 -20.36
CA ARG A 328 -21.90 10.08 -19.73
C ARG A 328 -23.22 10.53 -20.30
N THR A 329 -24.18 9.63 -20.41
CA THR A 329 -25.58 10.05 -20.53
C THR A 329 -26.14 10.39 -19.15
N TYR A 330 -26.65 11.60 -18.97
CA TYR A 330 -27.25 12.03 -17.72
C TYR A 330 -28.40 11.09 -17.33
N GLY A 331 -28.31 10.45 -16.16
CA GLY A 331 -29.26 9.44 -15.68
C GLY A 331 -28.87 7.97 -15.89
N SER A 332 -27.76 7.67 -16.59
CA SER A 332 -27.13 6.34 -16.62
C SER A 332 -26.14 6.18 -15.45
N LYS A 333 -25.81 4.96 -14.98
CA LYS A 333 -24.82 4.74 -13.89
C LYS A 333 -23.38 4.83 -14.42
N GLY A 334 -22.53 5.64 -13.78
CA GLY A 334 -21.07 5.70 -13.95
C GLY A 334 -20.53 6.28 -15.26
N VAL A 335 -19.28 6.76 -15.24
CA VAL A 335 -18.46 7.06 -16.45
C VAL A 335 -17.18 6.26 -16.36
N THR A 336 -17.01 5.26 -17.21
CA THR A 336 -15.84 4.38 -17.14
C THR A 336 -14.59 5.02 -17.75
N VAL A 337 -13.52 5.06 -16.97
CA VAL A 337 -12.19 5.52 -17.36
C VAL A 337 -11.25 4.31 -17.36
N ALA A 338 -10.77 3.94 -18.54
CA ALA A 338 -9.66 3.00 -18.68
C ALA A 338 -8.40 3.81 -19.01
N LEU A 339 -7.45 3.87 -18.06
CA LEU A 339 -6.13 4.47 -18.29
C LEU A 339 -5.09 3.37 -18.52
N PRO A 340 -4.10 3.61 -19.39
CA PRO A 340 -2.98 2.69 -19.61
C PRO A 340 -2.04 2.56 -18.41
#